data_AF-A0A8T5H221-F1
#
_entry.id   AF-A0A8T5H221-F1
#
_cell.length_a   1.000
_cell.length_b   1.000
_cell.length_c   1.000
_cell.angle_alpha   90.00
_cell.angle_beta   90.00
_cell.angle_gamma   90.00
#
_symmetry.space_group_name_H-M   'P 1'
#
loop_
_entity.id
_entity.type
_entity.pdbx_description
1 polymer ?
#
loop_
_entity_poly.entity_id
_entity_poly.type
_entity_poly.pdbx_seq_one_letter_code
_entity_poly.pdbx_strand_id
1 'polypeptide(L)'
;MVKTSRVIFLGTAGTAAVATKQLRSSGGIIFQIEDLQFHLDPGPGTIVKAKELGINLHHTTAILVSDSNIIHCNDVNILVDAMTHGGIEHRGL
;
A
#
# COMPACT_ATOMS: atom_id res chain seq x y z
N MET A 1 8.05 18.38 18.97
CA MET A 1 7.96 16.93 18.67
C MET A 1 8.81 16.66 17.44
N VAL A 2 9.70 15.66 17.48
CA VAL A 2 10.45 15.26 16.28
C VAL A 2 9.46 14.63 15.30
N LYS A 3 9.32 15.22 14.11
CA LYS A 3 8.53 14.66 13.02
C LYS A 3 9.35 13.54 12.38
N THR A 4 8.92 12.30 12.54
CA THR A 4 9.62 11.11 12.03
C THR A 4 9.07 10.74 10.66
N SER A 5 9.96 10.57 9.67
CA SER A 5 9.63 10.01 8.36
C SER A 5 10.04 8.54 8.30
N ARG A 6 9.22 7.68 7.68
CA ARG A 6 9.49 6.24 7.56
C ARG A 6 9.18 5.75 6.14
N VAL A 7 9.98 4.81 5.68
CA VAL A 7 9.71 3.99 4.49
C VAL A 7 9.49 2.56 4.97
N ILE A 8 8.38 1.95 4.56
CA ILE A 8 7.99 0.61 4.98
C ILE A 8 7.76 -0.23 3.74
N PHE A 9 8.46 -1.35 3.62
CA PHE A 9 8.30 -2.27 2.51
C PHE A 9 7.26 -3.33 2.86
N LEU A 10 6.11 -3.30 2.20
CA LEU A 10 5.13 -4.38 2.28
C LEU A 10 5.52 -5.55 1.36
N GLY A 11 6.21 -5.23 0.26
CA GLY A 11 6.73 -6.19 -0.71
C GLY A 11 8.03 -5.73 -1.35
N THR A 12 8.81 -6.70 -1.83
CA THR A 12 10.08 -6.49 -2.56
C THR A 12 10.23 -7.48 -3.73
N ALA A 13 9.12 -8.09 -4.17
CA ALA A 13 9.09 -8.94 -5.36
C ALA A 13 9.32 -8.08 -6.61
N GLY A 14 10.38 -8.36 -7.36
CA GLY A 14 10.68 -7.65 -8.61
C GLY A 14 10.04 -8.25 -9.86
N THR A 15 9.41 -9.42 -9.76
CA THR A 15 8.77 -10.10 -10.91
C THR A 15 7.52 -10.86 -10.48
N ALA A 16 6.61 -11.09 -11.45
CA ALA A 16 5.42 -11.91 -11.25
C ALA A 16 5.76 -13.36 -10.84
N ALA A 17 6.84 -13.95 -11.35
CA ALA A 17 7.26 -15.30 -10.98
C ALA A 17 7.68 -15.41 -9.50
N VAL A 18 8.29 -14.36 -8.95
CA VAL A 18 8.65 -14.29 -7.52
C VAL A 18 7.41 -14.05 -6.66
N ALA A 19 6.55 -13.12 -7.07
CA ALA A 19 5.32 -12.76 -6.34
C ALA A 19 4.31 -13.91 -6.30
N THR A 20 4.05 -14.57 -7.43
CA THR A 20 3.05 -15.67 -7.50
C THR A 20 3.46 -16.91 -6.73
N LYS A 21 4.77 -17.16 -6.59
CA LYS A 21 5.33 -18.19 -5.70
C LYS A 21 5.44 -17.75 -4.24
N GLN A 22 5.11 -16.48 -3.96
CA GLN A 22 5.26 -15.85 -2.64
C GLN A 22 6.67 -15.98 -2.04
N LEU A 23 7.71 -16.04 -2.88
CA LEU A 23 9.10 -16.02 -2.41
C LEU A 23 9.46 -14.66 -1.78
N ARG A 24 8.80 -13.61 -2.28
CA ARG A 24 8.73 -12.28 -1.67
C ARG A 24 7.32 -11.75 -1.93
N SER A 25 6.80 -10.93 -1.01
CA SER A 25 5.54 -10.22 -1.24
C SER A 25 5.72 -9.12 -2.30
N SER A 26 4.63 -8.77 -2.96
CA SER A 26 4.46 -7.65 -3.89
C SER A 26 3.56 -6.54 -3.32
N GLY A 27 3.33 -6.47 -2.00
CA GLY A 27 2.37 -5.54 -1.41
C GLY A 27 2.68 -4.04 -1.51
N GLY A 28 3.77 -3.65 -2.19
CA GLY A 28 4.15 -2.25 -2.39
C GLY A 28 5.02 -1.65 -1.27
N ILE A 29 5.04 -0.32 -1.24
CA ILE A 29 5.80 0.51 -0.29
C ILE A 29 4.86 1.52 0.36
N ILE A 30 5.07 1.80 1.66
CA ILE A 30 4.40 2.89 2.37
C ILE A 30 5.44 3.96 2.74
N PHE A 31 5.10 5.21 2.43
CA PHE A 31 5.77 6.38 2.98
C PHE A 31 4.91 6.99 4.06
N GLN A 32 5.45 7.12 5.27
CA GLN A 32 4.83 7.88 6.36
C GLN A 32 5.66 9.13 6.60
N ILE A 33 5.07 10.30 6.37
CA ILE A 33 5.73 11.60 6.52
C ILE A 33 4.78 12.47 7.34
N GLU A 34 5.18 12.78 8.57
CA GLU A 34 4.32 13.48 9.52
C GLU A 34 3.02 12.69 9.77
N ASP A 35 1.87 13.27 9.46
CA ASP A 35 0.53 12.68 9.54
C ASP A 35 0.06 12.07 8.20
N LEU A 36 0.87 12.15 7.15
CA LEU A 36 0.54 11.65 5.82
C LEU A 36 1.03 10.21 5.63
N GLN A 37 0.20 9.40 4.97
CA GLN A 37 0.51 8.01 4.62
C GLN A 37 0.24 7.77 3.13
N PHE A 38 1.30 7.56 2.36
CA PHE A 38 1.22 7.27 0.92
C PHE A 38 1.48 5.80 0.66
N HIS A 39 0.66 5.19 -0.19
CA HIS A 39 0.89 3.84 -0.70
C HIS A 39 1.41 3.92 -2.12
N LEU A 40 2.57 3.32 -2.38
CA LEU A 40 3.16 3.20 -3.70
C LEU A 40 3.10 1.74 -4.15
N ASP A 41 2.54 1.53 -5.34
CA ASP A 41 2.45 0.25 -6.03
C ASP A 41 1.86 -0.89 -5.17
N PRO A 42 0.61 -0.75 -4.68
CA PRO A 42 -0.06 -1.80 -3.91
C PRO A 42 -0.40 -3.01 -4.80
N GLY A 43 0.53 -3.97 -4.86
CA GLY A 43 0.32 -5.26 -5.51
C GLY A 43 -0.37 -6.30 -4.62
N PRO A 44 -0.45 -7.56 -5.07
CA PRO A 44 -1.19 -8.60 -4.39
C PRO A 44 -0.73 -8.81 -2.94
N GLY A 45 -1.69 -8.75 -2.02
CA GLY A 45 -1.48 -9.04 -0.60
C GLY A 45 -1.10 -7.82 0.23
N THR A 46 -1.30 -6.59 -0.28
CA THR A 46 -1.06 -5.34 0.46
C THR A 46 -1.79 -5.33 1.79
N ILE A 47 -3.07 -5.73 1.84
CA ILE A 47 -3.87 -5.72 3.09
C ILE A 47 -3.26 -6.63 4.16
N VAL A 48 -2.92 -7.85 3.75
CA VAL A 48 -2.38 -8.86 4.67
C VAL A 48 -1.04 -8.37 5.23
N LYS A 49 -0.15 -7.86 4.38
CA LYS A 49 1.17 -7.35 4.80
C LYS A 49 1.08 -6.09 5.64
N ALA A 50 0.18 -5.16 5.29
CA ALA A 50 -0.07 -3.98 6.11
C ALA A 50 -0.58 -4.38 7.51
N LYS A 51 -1.51 -5.35 7.59
CA LYS A 51 -2.01 -5.86 8.86
C LYS A 51 -0.93 -6.51 9.72
N GLU A 52 -0.08 -7.34 9.11
CA GLU A 52 1.06 -7.98 9.80
C GLU A 52 2.04 -6.95 10.38
N LEU A 53 2.25 -5.83 9.69
CA LEU A 53 3.12 -4.74 10.13
C LEU A 53 2.43 -3.69 11.00
N GLY A 54 1.17 -3.90 11.37
CA GLY A 54 0.40 -3.00 12.24
C GLY A 54 0.02 -1.67 11.58
N ILE A 55 -0.05 -1.60 10.24
CA ILE A 55 -0.40 -0.39 9.51
C ILE A 55 -1.90 -0.33 9.24
N ASN A 56 -2.51 0.83 9.55
CA ASN A 56 -3.91 1.09 9.26
C ASN A 56 -4.07 1.68 7.85
N LEU A 57 -4.68 0.92 6.94
CA LEU A 57 -4.94 1.36 5.56
C LEU A 57 -5.99 2.47 5.46
N HIS A 58 -6.87 2.62 6.45
CA HIS A 58 -7.85 3.72 6.49
C HIS A 58 -7.19 5.10 6.67
N HIS A 59 -5.92 5.16 7.10
CA HIS A 59 -5.16 6.40 7.21
C HIS A 59 -4.47 6.81 5.90
N THR A 60 -4.69 6.08 4.81
CA THR A 60 -4.10 6.40 3.50
C THR A 60 -4.52 7.79 3.05
N THR A 61 -3.53 8.60 2.70
CA THR A 61 -3.68 9.95 2.17
C THR A 61 -3.86 9.91 0.65
N ALA A 62 -2.99 9.15 -0.03
CA ALA A 62 -3.06 8.95 -1.46
C ALA A 62 -2.42 7.61 -1.86
N ILE A 63 -2.85 7.11 -3.02
CA ILE A 63 -2.33 5.90 -3.65
C ILE A 63 -1.62 6.34 -4.93
N LEU A 64 -0.36 5.93 -5.08
CA LEU A 64 0.50 6.22 -6.20
C LEU A 64 0.78 4.89 -6.92
N VAL A 65 0.61 4.88 -8.24
CA VAL A 65 0.79 3.69 -9.06
C VAL A 65 1.73 4.04 -10.21
N SER A 66 2.85 3.33 -10.31
CA SER A 66 3.89 3.57 -11.32
C SER A 66 3.50 3.03 -12.70
N ASP A 67 2.86 1.85 -12.75
CA ASP A 67 2.33 1.23 -13.97
C ASP A 67 1.13 0.31 -13.67
N SER A 68 0.51 -0.24 -14.72
CA SER A 68 -0.63 -1.16 -14.61
C SER A 68 -0.25 -2.64 -14.47
N ASN A 69 0.98 -2.95 -14.06
CA ASN A 69 1.40 -4.32 -13.84
C ASN A 69 0.67 -4.93 -12.65
N ILE A 70 0.27 -6.19 -12.77
CA ILE A 70 -0.47 -6.91 -11.72
C ILE A 70 0.26 -6.90 -10.38
N ILE A 71 1.60 -6.94 -10.34
CA ILE A 71 2.33 -6.93 -9.07
C ILE A 71 2.48 -5.53 -8.46
N HIS A 72 2.01 -4.48 -9.13
CA HIS A 72 2.06 -3.09 -8.68
C HIS A 72 0.66 -2.49 -8.42
N CYS A 73 -0.40 -2.99 -9.07
CA CYS A 73 -1.72 -2.33 -9.00
C CYS A 73 -2.90 -3.23 -8.61
N ASN A 74 -2.70 -4.50 -8.26
CA ASN A 74 -3.80 -5.44 -7.97
C ASN A 74 -4.69 -4.99 -6.80
N ASP A 75 -4.10 -4.43 -5.74
CA ASP A 75 -4.81 -4.10 -4.50
C ASP A 75 -5.22 -2.61 -4.44
N VAL A 76 -5.11 -1.86 -5.54
CA VAL A 76 -5.51 -0.44 -5.60
C VAL A 76 -6.99 -0.26 -5.21
N ASN A 77 -7.89 -1.06 -5.80
CA ASN A 77 -9.34 -0.90 -5.58
C ASN A 77 -9.73 -1.09 -4.12
N ILE A 78 -9.15 -2.10 -3.47
CA ILE A 78 -9.47 -2.39 -2.06
C ILE A 78 -8.81 -1.37 -1.11
N LEU A 79 -7.69 -0.77 -1.50
CA LEU A 79 -7.12 0.38 -0.78
C LEU A 79 -7.98 1.64 -0.93
N VAL A 80 -8.56 1.89 -2.11
CA VAL A 80 -9.52 2.99 -2.29
C VAL A 80 -10.74 2.78 -1.40
N ASP A 81 -11.29 1.56 -1.36
CA ASP A 81 -12.42 1.23 -0.48
C ASP A 81 -12.06 1.43 1.00
N ALA A 82 -10.91 0.94 1.46
CA ALA A 82 -10.44 1.16 2.82
C ALA A 82 -10.22 2.66 3.13
N MET A 83 -9.55 3.38 2.24
CA MET A 83 -9.28 4.82 2.38
C MET A 83 -10.56 5.64 2.49
N THR A 84 -11.58 5.31 1.70
CA THR A 84 -12.84 6.06 1.63
C THR A 84 -13.92 5.50 2.55
N HIS A 85 -13.62 4.45 3.30
CA HIS A 85 -14.61 3.71 4.10
C HIS A 85 -15.85 3.32 3.27
N GLY A 86 -15.62 2.68 2.12
CA GLY A 86 -16.68 2.32 1.18
C GLY A 86 -17.38 3.54 0.55
N GLY A 87 -16.66 4.65 0.40
CA GLY A 87 -17.19 5.91 -0.13
C GLY A 87 -17.94 6.78 0.88
N ILE A 88 -18.03 6.38 2.16
CA ILE A 88 -18.65 7.20 3.22
C ILE A 88 -17.80 8.44 3.53
N GLU A 89 -16.48 8.31 3.45
CA GLU A 89 -15.54 9.39 3.68
C GLU A 89 -14.97 9.91 2.37
N HIS A 90 -15.08 11.22 2.15
CA HIS A 90 -14.41 11.91 1.04
C HIS A 90 -12.93 12.08 1.34
N ARG A 91 -12.16 11.03 1.07
CA ARG A 91 -10.70 10.96 1.21
C ARG A 91 -10.00 10.71 -0.11
N GLY A 92 -8.69 10.85 -0.09
CA GLY A 92 -7.85 10.98 -1.26
C GLY A 92 -7.46 12.44 -1.44
N LEU A 93 -6.24 12.66 -1.93
CA LEU A 93 -5.80 13.96 -2.46
C LEU A 93 -6.27 14.11 -3.90
#